data_AF-A0A4Y2K1R8-F1
#
_entry.id   AF-A0A4Y2K1R8-F1
#
_cell.length_a   1.000
_cell.length_b   1.000
_cell.length_c   1.000
_cell.angle_alpha   90.00
_cell.angle_beta   90.00
_cell.angle_gamma   90.00
#
_symmetry.space_group_name_H-M   'P 1'
#
loop_
_entity.id
_entity.type
_entity.pdbx_description
1 polymer ?
#
loop_
_entity_poly.entity_id
_entity_poly.type
_entity_poly.pdbx_seq_one_letter_code
_entity_poly.pdbx_strand_id
1 'polypeptide(L)'
;MPCCAKYSYDENWYRCEVTDLTENGAVVLYVDYGNSETVPTDNLRKLEPQFIDFPIQVHICELYGAKPTGDNLSPETKNMLLKIPNQELFAKVMQVPGKICQVELLVKTDDGDYKPALEVLAEKKLTVIEQ
;
A
#
# COMPACT_ATOMS: atom_id res chain seq x y z
N MET A 1 -8.03 7.64 -15.63
CA MET A 1 -7.72 8.96 -16.25
C MET A 1 -6.83 9.77 -15.30
N PRO A 2 -5.60 10.16 -15.70
CA PRO A 2 -4.70 10.94 -14.84
C PRO A 2 -5.22 12.35 -14.55
N CYS A 3 -5.15 12.78 -13.29
CA CYS A 3 -5.57 14.10 -12.83
C CYS A 3 -4.76 14.55 -11.60
N CYS A 4 -5.03 15.75 -11.12
CA CYS A 4 -4.74 16.13 -9.75
C CYS A 4 -6.04 16.21 -8.95
N ALA A 5 -6.03 15.74 -7.71
CA ALA A 5 -7.11 15.96 -6.76
C ALA A 5 -6.58 16.66 -5.51
N LYS A 6 -7.41 17.53 -4.94
CA LYS A 6 -7.15 18.14 -3.63
C LYS A 6 -7.58 17.16 -2.53
N TYR A 7 -6.63 16.73 -1.69
CA TYR A 7 -6.90 15.76 -0.63
C TYR A 7 -7.60 16.41 0.56
N SER A 8 -8.70 15.82 1.01
CA SER A 8 -9.56 16.38 2.05
C SER A 8 -8.94 16.49 3.45
N TYR A 9 -7.89 15.70 3.75
CA TYR A 9 -7.27 15.68 5.08
C TYR A 9 -6.33 16.87 5.32
N ASP A 10 -5.53 17.23 4.31
CA ASP A 10 -4.48 18.25 4.42
C ASP A 10 -4.60 19.40 3.42
N GLU A 11 -5.62 19.37 2.56
CA GLU A 11 -5.94 20.38 1.57
C GLU A 11 -4.85 20.60 0.50
N ASN A 12 -3.94 19.63 0.31
CA ASN A 12 -2.89 19.69 -0.71
C ASN A 12 -3.30 18.98 -2.02
N TRP A 13 -2.63 19.33 -3.11
CA TRP A 13 -2.86 18.73 -4.43
C TRP A 13 -1.91 17.56 -4.68
N TYR A 14 -2.46 16.45 -5.15
CA TYR A 14 -1.72 15.22 -5.39
C TYR A 14 -2.02 14.65 -6.77
N ARG A 15 -1.12 13.81 -7.29
CA ARG A 15 -1.36 13.07 -8.53
C ARG A 15 -2.33 11.93 -8.25
N CYS A 16 -3.33 11.82 -9.11
CA CYS A 16 -4.37 10.82 -8.95
C CYS A 16 -4.74 10.20 -10.28
N GLU A 17 -5.46 9.09 -10.18
CA GLU A 17 -6.23 8.53 -11.27
C GLU A 17 -7.72 8.49 -10.88
N VAL A 18 -8.60 9.01 -11.74
CA VAL A 18 -10.04 8.79 -11.60
C VAL A 18 -10.32 7.32 -11.89
N THR A 19 -10.87 6.62 -10.90
CA THR A 19 -11.24 5.20 -10.96
C THR A 19 -12.73 4.98 -11.16
N ASP A 20 -13.57 5.92 -10.70
CA ASP A 20 -15.03 5.84 -10.86
C ASP A 20 -15.69 7.24 -10.81
N LEU A 21 -16.92 7.34 -11.28
CA LEU A 21 -17.74 8.55 -11.24
C LEU A 21 -19.02 8.29 -10.44
N THR A 22 -19.39 9.25 -9.60
CA THR A 22 -20.55 9.19 -8.71
C THR A 22 -21.40 10.45 -8.85
N GLU A 23 -22.61 10.45 -8.29
CA GLU A 23 -23.46 11.65 -8.24
C GLU A 23 -22.81 12.80 -7.46
N ASN A 24 -21.91 12.50 -6.52
CA ASN A 24 -21.28 13.46 -5.62
C ASN A 24 -19.89 13.92 -6.09
N GLY A 25 -19.41 13.43 -7.24
CA GLY A 25 -18.06 13.71 -7.74
C GLY A 25 -17.36 12.47 -8.29
N ALA A 26 -16.03 12.40 -8.17
CA ALA A 26 -15.23 11.30 -8.71
C ALA A 26 -14.51 10.54 -7.60
N VAL A 27 -14.43 9.22 -7.74
CA VAL A 27 -13.53 8.40 -6.92
C VAL A 27 -12.15 8.49 -7.54
N VAL A 28 -11.17 8.89 -6.73
CA VAL A 28 -9.78 9.04 -7.14
C VAL A 28 -8.87 8.12 -6.33
N LEU A 29 -7.88 7.52 -6.99
CA LEU A 29 -6.75 6.83 -6.37
C LEU A 29 -5.55 7.77 -6.35
N TYR A 30 -5.00 8.06 -5.17
CA TYR A 30 -3.75 8.81 -5.02
C TYR A 30 -2.58 7.93 -5.40
N VAL A 31 -2.06 8.09 -6.62
CA VAL A 31 -1.12 7.12 -7.20
C VAL A 31 0.25 7.10 -6.51
N ASP A 32 0.57 8.10 -5.70
CA ASP A 32 1.84 8.13 -4.95
C ASP A 32 1.72 7.57 -3.52
N TYR A 33 0.50 7.30 -3.05
CA TYR A 33 0.21 6.92 -1.65
C TYR A 33 -0.66 5.66 -1.53
N GLY A 34 -1.45 5.33 -2.55
CA GLY A 34 -2.29 4.12 -2.61
C GLY A 34 -3.65 4.23 -1.93
N ASN A 35 -3.95 5.31 -1.21
CA ASN A 35 -5.29 5.56 -0.68
C ASN A 35 -6.23 6.13 -1.76
N SER A 36 -7.54 6.05 -1.51
CA SER A 36 -8.58 6.60 -2.39
C SER A 36 -9.59 7.43 -1.62
N GLU A 37 -10.20 8.41 -2.27
CA GLU A 37 -11.34 9.15 -1.73
C GLU A 37 -12.32 9.57 -2.85
N THR A 38 -13.55 9.90 -2.47
CA THR A 38 -14.50 10.56 -3.37
C THR A 38 -14.34 12.07 -3.23
N VAL A 39 -13.93 12.75 -4.30
CA VAL A 39 -13.76 14.21 -4.31
C VAL A 39 -14.82 14.91 -5.15
N PRO A 40 -15.30 16.09 -4.74
CA PRO A 40 -16.09 16.95 -5.61
C PRO A 40 -15.33 17.30 -6.89
N THR A 41 -16.05 17.53 -7.99
CA THR A 41 -15.44 17.92 -9.28
C THR A 41 -14.63 19.22 -9.19
N ASP A 42 -15.02 20.13 -8.29
CA ASP A 42 -14.30 21.38 -8.03
C ASP A 42 -12.89 21.17 -7.45
N ASN A 43 -12.65 20.00 -6.85
CA ASN A 43 -11.35 19.57 -6.34
C ASN A 43 -10.57 18.69 -7.33
N LEU A 44 -11.01 18.62 -8.59
CA LEU A 44 -10.27 17.97 -9.68
C LEU A 44 -9.65 19.00 -10.62
N ARG A 45 -8.42 18.72 -11.05
CA ARG A 45 -7.73 19.48 -12.10
C ARG A 45 -7.07 18.52 -13.08
N LYS A 46 -6.91 18.97 -14.33
CA LYS A 46 -6.09 18.26 -15.30
C LYS A 46 -4.64 18.26 -14.81
N LEU A 47 -4.00 17.10 -14.87
CA LEU A 47 -2.57 16.97 -14.57
C LEU A 47 -1.77 17.58 -15.73
N GLU A 48 -0.90 18.53 -15.43
CA GLU A 48 0.03 19.09 -16.44
C GLU A 48 0.99 17.99 -16.93
N PRO A 49 1.33 17.95 -18.24
CA PRO A 49 2.18 16.90 -18.81
C PRO A 49 3.52 16.70 -18.08
N GLN A 50 4.14 17.79 -17.61
CA GLN A 50 5.41 17.76 -16.88
C GLN A 50 5.36 16.93 -15.57
N PHE A 51 4.17 16.68 -15.02
CA PHE A 51 3.99 15.88 -13.80
C PHE A 51 3.63 14.42 -14.10
N ILE A 52 3.45 14.06 -15.38
CA ILE A 52 3.17 12.69 -15.84
C ILE A 52 4.46 11.88 -15.95
N ASP A 53 5.57 12.52 -16.33
CA ASP A 53 6.84 11.84 -16.60
C ASP A 53 7.48 11.20 -15.35
N PHE A 54 7.14 11.70 -14.16
CA PHE A 54 7.60 11.11 -12.91
C PHE A 54 6.87 9.77 -12.67
N PRO A 55 7.56 8.67 -12.35
CA PRO A 55 6.90 7.39 -12.12
C PRO A 55 5.88 7.45 -10.96
N ILE A 56 4.82 6.66 -11.06
CA ILE A 56 3.91 6.39 -9.94
C ILE A 56 4.74 5.78 -8.79
N GLN A 57 4.57 6.31 -7.57
CA GLN A 57 5.39 5.87 -6.42
C GLN A 57 4.76 4.71 -5.63
N VAL A 58 3.45 4.47 -5.76
CA VAL A 58 2.83 3.33 -5.09
C VAL A 58 3.20 2.02 -5.79
N HIS A 59 3.63 1.04 -5.00
CA HIS A 59 3.79 -0.33 -5.44
C HIS A 59 2.76 -1.20 -4.73
N ILE A 60 1.87 -1.83 -5.50
CA ILE A 60 0.91 -2.80 -4.97
C ILE A 60 1.67 -4.09 -4.70
N CYS A 61 1.68 -4.51 -3.44
CA CYS A 61 2.46 -5.65 -2.99
C CYS A 61 1.59 -6.67 -2.25
N GLU A 62 2.01 -7.93 -2.32
CA GLU A 62 1.49 -9.04 -1.52
C GLU A 62 2.64 -9.64 -0.69
N LEU A 63 2.33 -10.14 0.51
CA LEU A 63 3.31 -10.84 1.32
C LEU A 63 3.55 -12.24 0.75
N TYR A 64 4.78 -12.51 0.32
CA TYR A 64 5.18 -13.82 -0.18
C TYR A 64 5.07 -14.88 0.92
N GLY A 65 4.45 -16.02 0.62
CA GLY A 65 4.29 -17.12 1.56
C GLY A 65 3.23 -16.91 2.66
N ALA A 66 2.56 -15.76 2.69
CA ALA A 66 1.46 -15.52 3.62
C ALA A 66 0.18 -16.22 3.13
N LYS A 67 -0.42 -17.05 3.97
CA LYS A 67 -1.82 -17.50 3.81
C LYS A 67 -2.64 -17.03 5.00
N PRO A 68 -3.81 -16.41 4.80
CA PRO A 68 -4.70 -16.11 5.90
C PRO A 68 -5.16 -17.42 6.56
N THR A 69 -5.14 -17.46 7.89
CA THR A 69 -5.77 -18.54 8.65
C THR A 69 -7.29 -18.33 8.60
N GLY A 70 -7.92 -18.90 7.57
CA GLY A 70 -9.35 -18.71 7.27
C GLY A 70 -9.60 -17.67 6.18
N ASP A 71 -10.82 -17.13 6.10
CA ASP A 71 -11.23 -16.23 5.02
C ASP A 71 -10.59 -14.82 5.10
N ASN A 72 -9.91 -14.49 6.21
CA ASN A 72 -9.38 -13.16 6.48
C ASN A 72 -8.02 -13.21 7.19
N LEU A 73 -7.19 -12.18 6.98
CA LEU A 73 -6.01 -11.95 7.83
C LEU A 73 -6.46 -11.79 9.29
N SER A 74 -5.78 -12.49 10.21
CA SER A 74 -6.07 -12.39 11.63
C SER A 74 -5.94 -10.93 12.11
N PRO A 75 -6.79 -10.48 13.05
CA PRO A 75 -6.67 -9.13 13.63
C PRO A 75 -5.26 -8.83 14.14
N GLU A 76 -4.54 -9.84 14.62
CA GLU A 76 -3.16 -9.75 15.10
C GLU A 76 -2.17 -9.51 13.96
N THR A 77 -2.34 -10.18 12.81
CA THR A 77 -1.54 -9.94 11.60
C THR A 77 -1.79 -8.53 11.08
N LYS A 78 -3.06 -8.10 11.01
CA LYS A 78 -3.43 -6.72 10.65
C LYS A 78 -2.80 -5.71 11.62
N ASN A 79 -2.94 -5.93 12.93
CA ASN A 79 -2.39 -5.03 13.95
C ASN A 79 -0.87 -4.96 13.93
N MET A 80 -0.16 -6.05 13.63
CA MET A 80 1.30 -5.99 13.49
C MET A 80 1.70 -5.23 12.23
N LEU A 81 1.05 -5.48 11.08
CA LEU A 81 1.27 -4.68 9.85
C LEU A 81 0.97 -3.18 10.09
N LEU A 82 -0.06 -2.88 10.88
CA LEU A 82 -0.44 -1.53 11.30
C LEU A 82 0.46 -0.93 12.39
N LYS A 83 1.36 -1.71 13.01
CA LYS A 83 2.39 -1.24 13.96
C LYS A 83 3.75 -0.98 13.31
N ILE A 84 3.92 -1.38 12.06
CA ILE A 84 5.10 -1.06 11.25
C ILE A 84 5.13 0.39 10.69
N PRO A 85 4.02 1.12 10.44
CA PRO A 85 4.14 2.48 9.92
C PRO A 85 4.89 3.30 10.97
N ASN A 86 6.00 3.93 10.54
CA ASN A 86 7.06 4.59 11.33
C ASN A 86 8.34 3.77 11.57
N GLN A 87 8.49 2.60 10.94
CA GLN A 87 9.77 1.89 10.89
C GLN A 87 10.24 1.73 9.44
N GLU A 88 11.54 1.88 9.23
CA GLU A 88 12.17 1.46 7.98
C GLU A 88 12.16 -0.07 7.90
N LEU A 89 11.60 -0.58 6.79
CA LEU A 89 11.62 -1.98 6.44
C LEU A 89 12.50 -2.21 5.23
N PHE A 90 13.00 -3.44 5.11
CA PHE A 90 13.48 -3.93 3.83
C PHE A 90 12.39 -4.79 3.18
N ALA A 91 12.15 -4.59 1.89
CA ALA A 91 11.30 -5.45 1.10
C ALA A 91 12.15 -6.16 0.05
N LYS A 92 12.20 -7.48 0.11
CA LYS A 92 12.84 -8.31 -0.91
C LYS A 92 11.78 -8.75 -1.90
N VAL A 93 11.93 -8.36 -3.17
CA VAL A 93 11.03 -8.79 -4.25
C VAL A 93 11.30 -10.26 -4.54
N MET A 94 10.29 -11.10 -4.32
CA MET A 94 10.36 -12.55 -4.53
C MET A 94 9.87 -12.91 -5.93
N GLN A 95 8.71 -12.37 -6.34
CA GLN A 95 8.10 -12.61 -7.64
C GLN A 95 7.27 -11.38 -8.08
N VAL A 96 7.05 -11.23 -9.38
CA VAL A 96 6.19 -10.16 -9.94
C VAL A 96 5.18 -10.77 -10.93
N PRO A 97 4.13 -11.45 -10.43
CA PRO A 97 3.04 -11.90 -11.29
C PRO A 97 2.22 -10.70 -11.81
N GLY A 98 2.58 -10.21 -12.99
CA GLY A 98 1.88 -9.09 -13.63
C GLY A 98 2.22 -7.74 -12.97
N LYS A 99 1.24 -7.11 -12.31
CA LYS A 99 1.40 -5.78 -11.68
C LYS A 99 1.59 -5.83 -10.16
N ILE A 100 1.42 -7.00 -9.55
CA ILE A 100 1.53 -7.18 -8.10
C ILE A 100 2.93 -7.68 -7.77
N CYS A 101 3.62 -7.00 -6.87
CA CYS A 101 4.92 -7.42 -6.37
C CYS A 101 4.75 -8.32 -5.15
N GLN A 102 5.11 -9.59 -5.26
CA GLN A 102 5.19 -10.46 -4.08
C GLN A 102 6.52 -10.19 -3.37
N VAL A 103 6.44 -9.76 -2.12
CA VAL A 103 7.58 -9.33 -1.32
C VAL A 103 7.67 -10.09 -0.01
N GLU A 104 8.90 -10.37 0.41
CA GLU A 104 9.22 -10.70 1.78
C GLU A 104 9.61 -9.41 2.50
N LEU A 105 8.86 -9.04 3.55
CA LEU A 105 9.19 -7.90 4.39
C LEU A 105 10.16 -8.36 5.49
N LEU A 106 11.25 -7.64 5.67
CA LEU A 106 12.18 -7.85 6.78
C LEU A 106 12.04 -6.73 7.80
N VAL A 107 11.84 -7.13 9.06
CA VAL A 107 11.74 -6.23 10.22
C VAL A 107 13.05 -6.26 10.98
N LYS A 108 13.46 -5.10 11.50
CA LYS A 108 14.61 -5.01 12.38
C LYS A 108 14.26 -5.59 13.76
N THR A 109 15.08 -6.50 14.26
CA THR A 109 14.92 -7.10 15.59
C THR A 109 15.70 -6.33 16.66
N ASP A 110 15.41 -6.58 17.94
CA ASP A 110 16.02 -5.86 19.07
C ASP A 110 17.55 -6.03 19.15
N ASP A 111 18.07 -7.15 18.62
CA ASP A 111 19.50 -7.44 18.47
C ASP A 111 20.15 -6.71 17.28
N GLY A 112 19.37 -5.96 16.50
CA GLY A 112 19.81 -5.16 15.36
C GLY A 112 19.86 -5.91 14.04
N ASP A 113 19.51 -7.20 14.01
CA ASP A 113 19.43 -8.01 12.79
C ASP A 113 18.11 -7.76 12.03
N TYR A 114 17.96 -8.35 10.84
CA TYR A 114 16.73 -8.30 10.05
C TYR A 114 16.18 -9.70 9.84
N LYS A 115 14.92 -9.91 10.21
CA LYS A 115 14.23 -11.19 10.05
C LYS A 115 12.95 -11.04 9.22
N PRO A 116 12.54 -12.09 8.47
CA PRO A 116 11.25 -12.08 7.79
C PRO A 116 10.10 -11.81 8.76
N ALA A 117 9.25 -10.84 8.42
CA ALA A 117 8.13 -10.43 9.23
C ALA A 117 7.17 -11.60 9.52
N LEU A 118 7.01 -12.51 8.54
CA LEU A 118 6.20 -13.72 8.70
C LEU A 118 6.82 -14.71 9.71
N GLU A 119 8.15 -14.84 9.77
CA GLU A 119 8.83 -15.68 10.78
C GLU A 119 8.62 -15.12 12.18
N VAL A 120 8.79 -13.82 12.37
CA VAL A 120 8.50 -13.15 13.64
C VAL A 120 7.02 -13.32 14.05
N LEU A 121 6.11 -13.35 13.07
CA LEU A 121 4.69 -13.64 13.31
C LEU A 121 4.46 -15.11 13.68
N ALA A 122 5.13 -16.05 13.02
CA ALA A 122 4.99 -17.49 13.26
C ALA A 122 5.55 -17.89 14.63
N GLU A 123 6.69 -17.33 15.05
CA GLU A 123 7.25 -17.48 16.40
C GLU A 123 6.25 -17.02 17.48
N LYS A 124 5.49 -15.96 17.20
CA LYS A 124 4.41 -15.47 18.05
C LYS A 124 3.10 -16.24 17.90
N LYS A 125 3.07 -17.31 17.07
CA LYS A 125 1.88 -18.11 16.71
C LYS A 125 0.74 -17.28 16.09
N LEU A 126 1.08 -16.20 15.39
CA LEU A 126 0.12 -15.29 14.77
C LEU A 126 -0.13 -15.59 13.29
N THR A 127 0.71 -16.43 12.66
CA THR A 127 0.56 -16.91 11.28
C THR A 127 1.17 -18.32 11.10
N VAL A 128 0.90 -18.96 9.97
CA VAL A 128 1.50 -20.24 9.55
C VAL A 128 2.29 -19.99 8.25
N ILE A 129 3.54 -20.43 8.21
CA ILE A 129 4.42 -20.34 7.02
C ILE A 129 4.48 -21.71 6.37
N GLU A 130 4.26 -21.79 5.05
CA GLU A 130 4.58 -22.98 4.25
C GLU A 130 5.76 -22.67 3.32
N GLN A 131 6.71 -23.60 3.24
CA GLN A 131 7.92 -23.54 2.42
C GLN A 131 7.63 -23.80 0.93
#